data_AF-A0A1G6Y5V3-F1
#
_entry.id   AF-A0A1G6Y5V3-F1
#
_cell.length_a   1.000
_cell.length_b   1.000
_cell.length_c   1.000
_cell.angle_alpha   90.00
_cell.angle_beta   90.00
_cell.angle_gamma   90.00
#
_symmetry.space_group_name_H-M   'P 1'
#
loop_
_entity.id
_entity.type
_entity.pdbx_description
1 polymer ?
#
loop_
_entity_poly.entity_id
_entity_poly.type
_entity_poly.pdbx_seq_one_letter_code
_entity_poly.pdbx_strand_id
1 'polypeptide(L)'
;MSFRITLSPLAQVKRSAQALKSGEAILAEVLSLEEVIVEAAERGVPPVGDISAKLSSKFPTEMKAAPVRQFVGTAVKAVLAKRGFEVLQSGIRLPRDPVFRSGSIYRKTAPIINKGKDAVREVFSNMVGGMSLAEKRILLAVVQSALGQV
;
A
#
# COMPACT_ATOMS: atom_id res chain seq x y z
N MET A 1 15.19 -18.61 -13.36
CA MET A 1 14.62 -17.90 -12.19
C MET A 1 13.84 -16.69 -12.69
N SER A 2 12.51 -16.76 -12.78
CA SER A 2 11.69 -15.63 -13.22
C SER A 2 11.46 -14.68 -12.05
N PHE A 3 12.09 -13.50 -12.08
CA PHE A 3 11.73 -12.38 -11.21
C PHE A 3 10.33 -11.90 -11.59
N ARG A 4 9.32 -12.26 -10.79
CA ARG A 4 8.00 -11.63 -10.88
C ARG A 4 8.10 -10.25 -10.24
N ILE A 5 8.12 -9.20 -11.05
CA ILE A 5 7.94 -7.83 -10.56
C ILE A 5 6.51 -7.74 -10.04
N THR A 6 6.32 -7.91 -8.73
CA THR A 6 5.03 -7.69 -8.08
C THR A 6 4.75 -6.19 -8.03
N LEU A 7 3.66 -5.76 -8.66
CA LEU A 7 3.21 -4.38 -8.59
C LEU A 7 2.87 -4.01 -7.14
N SER A 8 3.07 -2.73 -6.79
CA SER A 8 2.61 -2.24 -5.49
C SER A 8 1.09 -2.44 -5.36
N PRO A 9 0.58 -2.69 -4.13
CA PRO A 9 -0.86 -2.90 -3.91
C PRO A 9 -1.73 -1.79 -4.52
N LEU A 10 -1.27 -0.54 -4.46
CA LEU A 10 -1.96 0.61 -5.04
C LEU A 10 -2.01 0.55 -6.58
N ALA A 11 -0.93 0.10 -7.23
CA ALA A 11 -0.88 -0.05 -8.68
C ALA A 11 -1.81 -1.17 -9.17
N GLN A 12 -1.95 -2.24 -8.38
CA GLN A 12 -2.93 -3.30 -8.67
C GLN A 12 -4.37 -2.78 -8.58
N VAL A 13 -4.70 -2.04 -7.52
CA VAL A 13 -6.04 -1.45 -7.34
C VAL A 13 -6.38 -0.47 -8.45
N LYS A 14 -5.42 0.37 -8.88
CA LYS A 14 -5.63 1.29 -10.02
C LYS A 14 -6.05 0.55 -11.29
N ARG A 15 -5.46 -0.61 -11.59
CA ARG A 15 -5.88 -1.42 -12.74
C ARG A 15 -7.26 -2.02 -12.53
N SER A 16 -7.55 -2.55 -11.35
CA SER A 16 -8.87 -3.11 -11.04
C SER A 16 -9.99 -2.06 -11.11
N ALA A 17 -9.68 -0.78 -10.87
CA ALA A 17 -10.63 0.31 -11.00
C ALA A 17 -11.20 0.44 -12.43
N GLN A 18 -10.41 0.14 -13.45
CA GLN A 18 -10.80 0.22 -14.86
C GLN A 18 -11.87 -0.82 -15.24
N ALA A 19 -11.98 -1.90 -14.48
CA ALA A 19 -12.96 -2.96 -14.72
C ALA A 19 -14.35 -2.64 -14.13
N LEU A 20 -14.50 -1.55 -13.37
CA LEU A 20 -15.73 -1.18 -12.71
C LEU A 20 -16.31 0.11 -13.31
N LYS A 21 -17.64 0.13 -13.46
CA LYS A 21 -18.36 1.38 -13.74
C LYS A 21 -18.08 2.37 -12.61
N SER A 22 -17.62 3.58 -12.96
CA SER A 22 -17.21 4.63 -12.02
C SER A 22 -16.02 4.25 -11.12
N GLY A 23 -15.29 3.17 -11.40
CA GLY A 23 -14.26 2.65 -10.50
C GLY A 23 -13.10 3.61 -10.24
N GLU A 24 -12.66 4.35 -11.27
CA GLU A 24 -11.61 5.37 -11.12
C GLU A 24 -12.06 6.53 -10.22
N ALA A 25 -13.31 6.99 -10.37
CA ALA A 25 -13.87 8.05 -9.54
C ALA A 25 -14.04 7.60 -8.08
N ILE A 26 -14.45 6.34 -7.87
CA ILE A 26 -14.54 5.74 -6.53
C ILE A 26 -13.15 5.64 -5.91
N LEU A 27 -12.15 5.19 -6.66
CA LEU A 27 -10.77 5.13 -6.18
C LEU A 27 -10.24 6.50 -5.80
N ALA A 28 -10.47 7.52 -6.64
CA ALA A 28 -10.06 8.88 -6.37
C ALA A 28 -10.69 9.41 -5.06
N GLU A 29 -11.96 9.09 -4.80
CA GLU A 29 -12.61 9.46 -3.53
C GLU A 29 -12.04 8.70 -2.33
N VAL A 30 -11.74 7.41 -2.47
CA VAL A 30 -11.08 6.65 -1.39
C VAL A 30 -9.70 7.23 -1.08
N LEU A 31 -8.94 7.62 -2.11
CA LEU A 31 -7.63 8.26 -1.94
C LEU A 31 -7.74 9.65 -1.31
N SER A 32 -8.79 10.43 -1.61
CA SER A 32 -9.01 11.73 -0.96
C SER A 32 -9.37 11.61 0.53
N LEU A 33 -9.75 10.42 0.97
CA LEU A 33 -10.06 10.07 2.36
C LEU A 33 -8.91 9.35 3.08
N GLU A 34 -7.69 9.39 2.53
CA GLU A 34 -6.53 8.66 3.08
C GLU A 34 -6.32 8.93 4.57
N GLU A 35 -6.39 10.18 5.03
CA GLU A 35 -6.19 10.51 6.45
C GLU A 35 -7.30 9.95 7.36
N VAL A 36 -8.57 10.04 6.95
CA VAL A 36 -9.70 9.45 7.70
C VAL A 36 -9.54 7.93 7.82
N ILE A 37 -9.09 7.29 6.75
CA ILE A 37 -8.83 5.85 6.72
C ILE A 37 -7.71 5.47 7.71
N VAL A 38 -6.63 6.26 7.75
CA VAL A 38 -5.50 6.03 8.65
C VAL A 38 -5.92 6.25 10.11
N GLU A 39 -6.60 7.35 10.42
CA GLU A 39 -7.10 7.62 11.77
C GLU A 39 -8.01 6.50 12.28
N ALA A 40 -8.93 6.00 11.44
CA ALA A 40 -9.79 4.88 11.79
C ALA A 40 -8.99 3.60 12.12
N ALA A 41 -7.96 3.32 11.33
CA ALA A 41 -7.05 2.20 11.58
C ALA A 41 -6.27 2.38 12.88
N GLU A 42 -5.79 3.59 13.20
CA GLU A 42 -5.10 3.89 14.46
C GLU A 42 -6.01 3.77 15.68
N ARG A 43 -7.30 4.11 15.54
CA ARG A 43 -8.33 3.86 16.56
C ARG A 43 -8.70 2.37 16.71
N GLY A 44 -8.22 1.49 15.84
CA GLY A 44 -8.54 0.07 15.86
C GLY A 44 -9.97 -0.25 15.44
N VAL A 45 -10.60 0.61 14.63
CA VAL A 45 -11.95 0.39 14.09
C VAL A 45 -11.91 0.12 12.58
N PRO A 46 -12.94 -0.52 11.98
CA PRO A 46 -12.93 -0.79 10.55
C PRO A 46 -13.02 0.48 9.69
N PRO A 47 -11.99 0.82 8.89
CA PRO A 47 -11.95 2.11 8.18
C PRO A 47 -13.02 2.28 7.11
N VAL A 48 -13.51 1.17 6.54
CA VAL A 48 -14.63 1.19 5.59
C VAL A 48 -15.91 1.75 6.20
N GLY A 49 -16.09 1.61 7.52
CA GLY A 49 -17.24 2.16 8.22
C GLY A 49 -17.20 3.69 8.33
N ASP A 50 -16.02 4.25 8.58
CA ASP A 50 -15.85 5.70 8.75
C ASP A 50 -15.99 6.48 7.43
N ILE A 51 -15.75 5.82 6.29
CA ILE A 51 -15.89 6.44 4.96
C ILE A 51 -17.20 6.08 4.25
N SER A 52 -18.00 5.17 4.80
CA SER A 52 -19.17 4.59 4.12
C SER A 52 -20.24 5.62 3.77
N ALA A 53 -20.55 6.53 4.70
CA ALA A 53 -21.57 7.57 4.50
C ALA A 53 -21.19 8.51 3.35
N LYS A 54 -19.93 8.94 3.28
CA LYS A 54 -19.45 9.84 2.21
C LYS A 54 -19.46 9.14 0.85
N LEU A 55 -19.03 7.88 0.80
CA LEU A 55 -19.09 7.08 -0.43
C LEU A 55 -20.54 6.84 -0.88
N SER A 56 -21.44 6.52 0.05
CA SER A 56 -22.86 6.32 -0.26
C SER A 56 -23.55 7.60 -0.71
N SER A 57 -23.15 8.76 -0.20
CA SER A 57 -23.69 10.05 -0.63
C SER A 57 -23.28 10.40 -2.05
N LYS A 58 -22.04 10.06 -2.46
CA LYS A 58 -21.48 10.43 -3.77
C LYS A 58 -21.76 9.39 -4.85
N PHE A 59 -21.82 8.11 -4.48
CA PHE A 59 -22.03 6.97 -5.38
C PHE A 59 -23.17 6.06 -4.90
N PRO A 60 -24.40 6.60 -4.71
CA PRO A 60 -25.49 5.88 -4.05
C PRO A 60 -25.93 4.61 -4.79
N THR A 61 -25.78 4.58 -6.11
CA THR A 61 -26.18 3.44 -6.93
C THR A 61 -25.08 2.38 -6.94
N GLU A 62 -23.82 2.78 -7.10
CA GLU A 62 -22.66 1.90 -7.17
C GLU A 62 -22.41 1.18 -5.84
N MET A 63 -22.61 1.87 -4.70
CA MET A 63 -22.43 1.28 -3.37
C MET A 63 -23.41 0.13 -3.07
N LYS A 64 -24.49 -0.03 -3.85
CA LYS A 64 -25.40 -1.19 -3.76
C LYS A 64 -24.81 -2.45 -4.39
N ALA A 65 -23.84 -2.32 -5.29
CA ALA A 65 -23.21 -3.46 -5.97
C ALA A 65 -22.13 -4.10 -5.09
N ALA A 66 -22.21 -5.42 -4.90
CA ALA A 66 -21.22 -6.17 -4.12
C ALA A 66 -19.79 -6.06 -4.68
N PRO A 67 -19.54 -6.13 -6.00
CA PRO A 67 -18.19 -5.98 -6.56
C PRO A 67 -17.56 -4.61 -6.23
N VAL A 68 -18.37 -3.55 -6.22
CA VAL A 68 -17.91 -2.20 -5.87
C VAL A 68 -17.51 -2.12 -4.39
N ARG A 69 -18.32 -2.69 -3.49
CA ARG A 69 -17.98 -2.73 -2.05
C ARG A 69 -16.69 -3.51 -1.79
N GLN A 70 -16.50 -4.65 -2.47
CA GLN A 70 -15.27 -5.43 -2.37
C GLN A 70 -14.06 -4.66 -2.89
N PHE A 71 -14.24 -3.92 -3.99
CA PHE A 71 -13.22 -3.04 -4.52
C PHE A 71 -12.83 -1.94 -3.53
N VAL A 72 -13.81 -1.26 -2.90
CA VAL A 72 -13.54 -0.25 -1.86
C VAL A 72 -12.72 -0.85 -0.72
N GLY A 73 -13.10 -2.03 -0.22
CA GLY A 73 -12.33 -2.71 0.83
C GLY A 73 -10.88 -3.01 0.40
N THR A 74 -10.67 -3.39 -0.86
CA THR A 74 -9.34 -3.63 -1.43
C THR A 74 -8.54 -2.33 -1.58
N ALA A 75 -9.19 -1.24 -1.99
CA ALA A 75 -8.58 0.09 -2.09
C ALA A 75 -8.14 0.61 -0.71
N VAL A 76 -9.00 0.50 0.31
CA VAL A 76 -8.68 0.84 1.71
C VAL A 76 -7.47 0.04 2.19
N LYS A 77 -7.45 -1.27 1.94
CA LYS A 77 -6.31 -2.12 2.30
C LYS A 77 -5.02 -1.66 1.62
N ALA A 78 -5.07 -1.25 0.35
CA ALA A 78 -3.90 -0.76 -0.37
C ALA A 78 -3.38 0.59 0.16
N VAL A 79 -4.29 1.51 0.53
CA VAL A 79 -3.96 2.78 1.18
C VAL A 79 -3.23 2.53 2.51
N LEU A 80 -3.78 1.64 3.33
CA LEU A 80 -3.20 1.30 4.63
C LEU A 80 -1.86 0.57 4.50
N ALA A 81 -1.74 -0.35 3.53
CA ALA A 81 -0.47 -1.01 3.24
C ALA A 81 0.64 -0.01 2.85
N LYS A 82 0.32 1.01 2.06
CA LYS A 82 1.26 2.11 1.71
C LYS A 82 1.71 2.87 2.96
N ARG A 83 0.87 2.97 3.98
CA ARG A 83 1.15 3.61 5.28
C ARG A 83 1.77 2.65 6.31
N GLY A 84 2.11 1.42 5.91
CA GLY A 84 2.73 0.44 6.80
C GLY A 84 1.76 -0.21 7.78
N PHE A 85 0.49 -0.33 7.42
CA PHE A 85 -0.50 -1.08 8.19
C PHE A 85 -0.76 -2.45 7.56
N GLU A 86 -1.09 -3.42 8.41
CA GLU A 86 -1.53 -4.76 8.00
C GLU A 86 -2.86 -5.12 8.67
N VAL A 87 -3.59 -6.07 8.09
CA VAL A 87 -4.86 -6.53 8.65
C VAL A 87 -4.56 -7.29 9.94
N LEU A 88 -5.14 -6.82 11.05
CA LEU A 88 -5.12 -7.51 12.33
C LEU A 88 -6.25 -8.54 12.41
N GLN A 89 -7.46 -8.13 12.05
CA GLN A 89 -8.65 -8.97 12.13
C GLN A 89 -9.64 -8.62 11.02
N SER A 90 -10.24 -9.62 10.40
CA SER A 90 -11.29 -9.46 9.38
C SER A 90 -12.64 -9.93 9.89
N GLY A 91 -13.73 -9.53 9.20
CA GLY A 91 -15.09 -9.99 9.52
C GLY A 91 -15.75 -9.27 10.69
N ILE A 92 -15.23 -8.10 11.09
CA ILE A 92 -15.82 -7.27 12.14
C ILE A 92 -17.17 -6.75 11.66
N ARG A 93 -18.26 -7.10 12.35
CA ARG A 93 -19.62 -6.70 11.98
C ARG A 93 -19.81 -5.20 12.17
N LEU A 94 -20.51 -4.59 11.22
CA LEU A 94 -20.87 -3.17 11.21
C LEU A 94 -22.41 -3.06 11.16
N PRO A 95 -23.11 -3.27 12.29
CA PRO A 95 -24.56 -3.45 12.29
C PRO A 95 -25.36 -2.19 11.93
N ARG A 96 -24.77 -1.01 12.06
CA ARG A 96 -25.41 0.29 11.77
C ARG A 96 -24.89 0.96 10.49
N ASP A 97 -24.02 0.28 9.75
CA ASP A 97 -23.42 0.86 8.56
C ASP A 97 -24.35 0.70 7.34
N PRO A 98 -24.57 1.79 6.56
CA PRO A 98 -25.50 1.77 5.44
C PRO A 98 -25.00 1.00 4.21
N VAL A 99 -23.70 0.70 4.13
CA VAL A 99 -23.06 0.13 2.93
C VAL A 99 -22.43 -1.23 3.23
N PHE A 100 -21.66 -1.35 4.30
CA PHE A 100 -20.83 -2.50 4.62
C PHE A 100 -21.40 -3.27 5.78
N ARG A 101 -21.65 -4.58 5.59
CA ARG A 101 -22.06 -5.47 6.70
C ARG A 101 -20.91 -5.80 7.65
N SER A 102 -19.68 -5.75 7.14
CA SER A 102 -18.47 -6.06 7.89
C SER A 102 -17.26 -5.35 7.32
N GLY A 103 -16.23 -5.17 8.14
CA GLY A 103 -14.94 -4.62 7.74
C GLY A 103 -13.77 -5.38 8.36
N SER A 104 -12.59 -4.75 8.34
CA SER A 104 -11.36 -5.27 8.93
C SER A 104 -10.70 -4.23 9.80
N ILE A 105 -10.10 -4.64 10.92
CA ILE A 105 -9.26 -3.84 11.79
C ILE A 105 -7.81 -4.04 11.35
N TYR A 106 -7.01 -3.00 11.51
CA TYR A 106 -5.62 -2.96 11.10
C TYR A 106 -4.72 -2.67 12.28
N ARG A 107 -3.45 -3.07 12.17
CA ARG A 107 -2.39 -2.65 13.08
C ARG A 107 -1.24 -2.06 12.27
N LYS A 108 -0.52 -1.12 12.86
CA LYS A 108 0.72 -0.61 12.29
C LYS A 108 1.74 -1.74 12.32
N THR A 109 2.27 -2.12 11.17
CA THR A 109 3.40 -3.03 11.09
C THR A 109 4.56 -2.34 11.80
N ALA A 110 5.24 -3.05 12.71
CA ALA A 110 6.50 -2.55 13.25
C ALA A 110 7.39 -2.17 12.06
N PRO A 111 8.20 -1.09 12.15
CA PRO A 111 9.18 -0.83 11.12
C PRO A 111 9.96 -2.12 10.96
N ILE A 112 9.86 -2.71 9.77
CA ILE A 112 10.83 -3.71 9.34
C ILE A 112 12.10 -2.89 9.37
N ILE A 113 12.89 -2.99 10.45
CA ILE A 113 14.32 -2.73 10.39
C ILE A 113 14.70 -3.51 9.15
N ASN A 114 15.05 -2.82 8.07
CA ASN A 114 15.16 -3.39 6.74
C ASN A 114 16.39 -4.27 6.75
N LYS A 115 16.36 -5.40 7.48
CA LYS A 115 17.47 -6.34 7.60
C LYS A 115 17.94 -6.73 6.21
N GLY A 116 17.08 -6.75 5.20
CA GLY A 116 17.48 -6.92 3.80
C GLY A 116 18.32 -5.78 3.21
N LYS A 117 17.90 -4.52 3.30
CA LYS A 117 18.68 -3.38 2.75
C LYS A 117 19.89 -3.04 3.62
N ASP A 118 19.74 -3.15 4.93
CA ASP A 118 20.80 -2.92 5.90
C ASP A 118 21.83 -4.05 5.82
N ALA A 119 21.44 -5.33 5.66
CA ALA A 119 22.40 -6.40 5.41
C ALA A 119 23.07 -6.29 4.04
N VAL A 120 22.34 -5.89 2.98
CA VAL A 120 22.98 -5.64 1.67
C VAL A 120 23.98 -4.49 1.79
N ARG A 121 23.64 -3.41 2.49
CA ARG A 121 24.53 -2.27 2.72
C ARG A 121 25.74 -2.67 3.58
N GLU A 122 25.55 -3.49 4.61
CA GLU A 122 26.59 -4.01 5.50
C GLU A 122 27.54 -4.96 4.75
N VAL A 123 27.01 -5.90 3.96
CA VAL A 123 27.80 -6.79 3.10
C VAL A 123 28.61 -6.00 2.07
N PHE A 124 27.98 -5.02 1.40
CA PHE A 124 28.70 -4.12 0.49
C PHE A 124 29.76 -3.30 1.21
N SER A 125 29.47 -2.78 2.40
CA SER A 125 30.41 -1.99 3.20
C SER A 125 31.62 -2.83 3.63
N ASN A 126 31.42 -4.08 4.03
CA ASN A 126 32.50 -5.00 4.38
C ASN A 126 33.35 -5.37 3.16
N MET A 127 32.71 -5.61 2.02
CA MET A 127 33.40 -5.93 0.77
C MET A 127 34.26 -4.76 0.29
N VAL A 128 33.72 -3.53 0.31
CA VAL A 128 34.48 -2.32 -0.06
C VAL A 128 35.55 -2.00 0.99
N GLY A 129 35.28 -2.23 2.28
CA GLY A 129 36.24 -2.05 3.37
C GLY A 129 37.53 -2.84 3.15
N GLY A 130 37.41 -4.08 2.68
CA GLY A 130 38.55 -4.97 2.38
C GLY A 130 39.28 -4.70 1.06
N MET A 131 38.79 -3.81 0.19
CA MET A 131 39.43 -3.52 -1.10
C MET A 131 40.64 -2.59 -0.97
N SER A 132 41.63 -2.82 -1.83
CA SER A 132 42.75 -1.92 -2.07
C SER A 132 42.30 -0.61 -2.73
N LEU A 133 43.17 0.39 -2.72
CA LEU A 133 42.89 1.71 -3.31
C LEU A 133 42.66 1.63 -4.83
N ALA A 134 43.35 0.71 -5.52
CA ALA A 134 43.19 0.51 -6.96
C ALA A 134 41.82 -0.08 -7.31
N GLU A 135 41.36 -1.08 -6.55
CA GLU A 135 40.05 -1.72 -6.74
C GLU A 135 38.91 -0.75 -6.45
N LYS A 136 39.04 0.07 -5.39
CA LYS A 136 38.07 1.13 -5.07
C LYS A 136 37.92 2.14 -6.21
N ARG A 137 39.02 2.50 -6.88
CA ARG A 137 39.01 3.42 -8.03
C ARG A 137 38.31 2.83 -9.24
N ILE A 138 38.53 1.55 -9.53
CA ILE A 138 37.84 0.84 -10.62
C ILE A 138 36.35 0.77 -10.33
N LEU A 139 35.96 0.40 -9.10
CA LEU A 139 34.57 0.36 -8.69
C LEU A 139 33.89 1.72 -8.82
N LEU A 140 34.56 2.80 -8.42
CA LEU A 140 34.03 4.16 -8.53
C LEU A 140 33.77 4.55 -9.99
N ALA A 141 34.70 4.25 -10.89
CA ALA A 141 34.57 4.54 -12.33
C ALA A 141 33.41 3.77 -12.97
N VAL A 142 33.23 2.49 -12.61
CA VAL A 142 32.10 1.66 -13.08
C VAL A 142 30.76 2.23 -12.60
N VAL A 143 30.68 2.65 -11.34
CA VAL A 143 29.46 3.24 -10.77
C VAL A 143 29.13 4.58 -11.43
N GLN A 144 30.13 5.45 -11.63
CA GLN A 144 29.94 6.74 -12.29
C GLN A 144 29.47 6.57 -13.74
N SER A 145 30.04 5.60 -14.47
CA SER A 145 29.61 5.25 -15.82
C SER A 145 28.16 4.73 -15.86
N ALA A 146 27.78 3.87 -14.91
CA ALA A 146 26.42 3.34 -14.81
C ALA A 146 25.37 4.40 -14.43
N LEU A 147 25.78 5.45 -13.71
CA LEU A 147 24.92 6.56 -13.31
C LEU A 147 24.87 7.71 -14.35
N GLY A 148 25.58 7.57 -15.48
CA GLY A 148 25.62 8.59 -16.53
C GLY A 148 26.28 9.90 -16.08
N GLN A 149 27.20 9.85 -15.12
CA GLN A 149 27.92 11.01 -14.58
C GLN A 149 29.36 11.13 -15.12
N VAL A 150 29.60 10.67 -16.35
CA VAL A 150 30.90 10.77 -17.02
C VAL A 150 30.83 11.76 -18.15
#